data_AF-A0A940TFU0-F1
#
_entry.id   AF-A0A940TFU0-F1
#
_cell.length_a   1.000
_cell.length_b   1.000
_cell.length_c   1.000
_cell.angle_alpha   90.00
_cell.angle_beta   90.00
_cell.angle_gamma   90.00
#
_symmetry.space_group_name_H-M   'P 1'
#
loop_
_entity.id
_entity.type
_entity.pdbx_description
1 polymer ?
#
loop_
_entity_poly.entity_id
_entity_poly.type
_entity_poly.pdbx_seq_one_letter_code
_entity_poly.pdbx_strand_id
1 'polypeptide(L)'
;MKIMIASDIHGSAFWCRKMLEAYERENADKLLLLGDILYHGPRNDLPDEYAPKEVINMLNPLRDKILCVRGNCDTEVDQMVLDFPVLADYAYIVSGKT
;
A
#
# COMPACT_ATOMS: atom_id res chain seq x y z
N MET A 1 -15.97 -11.03 4.48
CA MET A 1 -14.89 -10.19 3.96
C MET A 1 -13.72 -10.28 4.93
N LYS A 2 -12.59 -10.84 4.50
CA LYS A 2 -11.31 -10.84 5.21
C LYS A 2 -10.46 -9.68 4.68
N ILE A 3 -10.02 -8.80 5.56
CA ILE A 3 -9.17 -7.67 5.21
C ILE A 3 -7.80 -7.90 5.84
N MET A 4 -6.74 -7.75 5.04
CA MET A 4 -5.38 -7.60 5.56
C MET A 4 -5.04 -6.12 5.64
N ILE A 5 -4.42 -5.70 6.73
CA ILE A 5 -3.99 -4.32 6.96
C ILE A 5 -2.46 -4.29 6.93
N ALA A 6 -1.88 -3.33 6.21
CA ALA A 6 -0.45 -3.08 6.14
C ALA A 6 -0.17 -1.57 6.08
N SER A 7 1.06 -1.17 6.38
CA SER A 7 1.47 0.25 6.50
C SER A 7 2.97 0.41 6.23
N ASP A 8 3.41 1.62 5.94
CA ASP A 8 4.83 2.05 5.97
C ASP A 8 5.76 1.20 5.09
N ILE A 9 5.38 1.02 3.82
CA ILE A 9 6.22 0.28 2.85
C ILE A 9 7.47 1.08 2.49
N HIS A 10 7.34 2.42 2.43
CA HIS A 10 8.45 3.35 2.20
C HIS A 10 9.33 3.01 1.00
N GLY A 11 8.73 2.45 -0.07
CA GLY A 11 9.44 2.10 -1.31
C GLY A 11 10.29 0.84 -1.24
N SER A 12 10.23 0.06 -0.17
CA SER A 12 10.95 -1.21 -0.05
C SER A 12 10.30 -2.31 -0.91
N ALA A 13 10.99 -2.75 -1.95
CA ALA A 13 10.56 -3.89 -2.76
C ALA A 13 10.59 -5.20 -1.97
N PHE A 14 11.56 -5.36 -1.07
CA PHE A 14 11.65 -6.53 -0.19
C PHE A 14 10.41 -6.67 0.71
N TRP A 15 10.08 -5.61 1.46
CA TRP A 15 8.95 -5.65 2.38
C TRP A 15 7.61 -5.69 1.65
N CYS A 16 7.49 -5.04 0.49
CA CYS A 16 6.31 -5.16 -0.36
C CYS A 16 6.10 -6.61 -0.82
N ARG A 17 7.14 -7.32 -1.28
CA ARG A 17 7.02 -8.75 -1.65
C ARG A 17 6.59 -9.60 -0.47
N LYS A 18 7.21 -9.43 0.70
CA LYS A 18 6.84 -10.18 1.92
C LYS A 18 5.41 -9.93 2.35
N MET A 19 4.95 -8.69 2.24
CA MET A 19 3.55 -8.31 2.51
C MET A 19 2.60 -8.99 1.52
N LEU A 20 2.92 -9.03 0.23
CA LEU A 20 2.10 -9.70 -0.78
C LEU A 20 2.08 -11.22 -0.61
N GLU A 21 3.21 -11.86 -0.27
CA GLU A 21 3.26 -13.27 0.09
C GLU A 21 2.33 -13.58 1.28
N ALA A 22 2.29 -12.70 2.28
CA ALA A 22 1.37 -12.82 3.41
C ALA A 22 -0.09 -12.59 3.00
N TYR A 23 -0.37 -11.61 2.14
CA TYR A 23 -1.70 -11.36 1.59
C TYR A 23 -2.28 -12.58 0.85
N GLU A 24 -1.46 -13.23 0.02
CA GLU A 24 -1.82 -14.47 -0.67
C GLU A 24 -2.01 -15.63 0.29
N ARG A 25 -1.07 -15.86 1.22
CA ARG A 25 -1.15 -16.94 2.21
C ARG A 25 -2.40 -16.82 3.08
N GLU A 26 -2.75 -15.61 3.49
CA GLU A 26 -3.94 -15.34 4.29
C GLU A 26 -5.23 -15.39 3.46
N ASN A 27 -5.15 -15.41 2.13
CA ASN A 27 -6.29 -15.40 1.22
C ASN A 27 -7.30 -14.29 1.57
N ALA A 28 -6.79 -13.06 1.75
CA ALA A 28 -7.62 -11.91 2.10
C ALA A 28 -8.35 -11.33 0.87
N ASP A 29 -9.59 -10.86 1.07
CA ASP A 29 -10.42 -10.28 0.01
C ASP A 29 -9.95 -8.88 -0.40
N LYS A 30 -9.47 -8.10 0.57
CA LYS A 30 -8.99 -6.72 0.39
C LYS A 30 -7.70 -6.48 1.17
N LEU A 31 -6.86 -5.59 0.63
CA LEU A 31 -5.66 -5.08 1.28
C LEU A 31 -5.90 -3.61 1.64
N LEU A 32 -5.86 -3.27 2.93
CA LEU A 32 -5.94 -1.90 3.42
C LEU A 32 -4.52 -1.39 3.71
N LEU A 33 -4.06 -0.41 2.94
CA LEU A 33 -2.80 0.30 3.15
C LEU A 33 -3.04 1.58 3.96
N LEU A 34 -2.29 1.76 5.04
CA LEU A 34 -2.38 2.92 5.93
C LEU A 34 -1.42 4.06 5.57
N GLY A 35 -0.97 4.10 4.31
CA GLY A 35 -0.12 5.15 3.77
C GLY A 35 1.38 4.87 3.82
N ASP A 36 2.15 5.87 3.41
CA ASP A 36 3.61 5.88 3.34
C ASP A 36 4.15 4.75 2.45
N ILE A 37 3.72 4.77 1.18
CA ILE A 37 3.93 3.65 0.26
C ILE A 37 5.29 3.70 -0.45
N LEU A 38 5.64 4.86 -1.04
CA LEU A 38 6.76 4.95 -2.00
C LEU A 38 7.96 5.74 -1.47
N TYR A 39 7.74 6.93 -0.92
CA TYR A 39 8.82 7.77 -0.44
C TYR A 39 9.31 7.27 0.93
N HIS A 40 10.62 7.11 1.11
CA HIS A 40 11.21 6.68 2.38
C HIS A 40 11.05 7.69 3.52
N GLY A 41 10.80 8.97 3.20
CA GLY A 41 10.69 10.03 4.19
C GLY A 41 12.07 10.63 4.56
N PRO A 42 12.16 11.96 4.75
CA PRO A 42 13.45 12.66 4.88
C PRO A 42 14.19 12.40 6.20
N ARG A 43 13.55 11.70 7.14
CA ARG A 43 14.07 11.39 8.48
C ARG A 43 14.59 9.96 8.60
N ASN A 44 14.38 9.14 7.57
CA ASN A 44 14.65 7.71 7.61
C ASN A 44 15.85 7.39 6.71
N ASP A 45 16.62 6.38 7.10
CA ASP A 45 17.55 5.75 6.17
C ASP A 45 16.76 5.04 5.05
N LEU A 46 17.44 4.74 3.94
CA LEU A 46 16.82 3.96 2.87
C LEU A 46 16.49 2.55 3.40
N PRO A 47 15.26 2.05 3.20
CA PRO A 47 14.91 0.71 3.62
C PRO A 47 15.54 -0.35 2.71
N ASP A 48 15.47 -1.61 3.15
CA ASP A 48 15.95 -2.76 2.37
C ASP A 48 15.35 -2.76 0.97
N GLU A 49 16.20 -2.87 -0.05
CA GLU A 49 15.80 -2.85 -1.46
C GLU A 49 14.85 -1.68 -1.79
N TYR A 50 15.24 -0.45 -1.44
CA TYR A 50 14.51 0.76 -1.83
C TYR A 50 14.42 0.90 -3.35
N ALA A 51 13.29 0.49 -3.91
CA ALA A 51 13.00 0.48 -5.34
C ALA A 51 11.52 0.82 -5.59
N PRO A 52 11.11 2.10 -5.47
CA PRO A 52 9.71 2.51 -5.59
C PRO A 52 9.02 2.07 -6.90
N LYS A 53 9.77 2.00 -8.01
CA LYS A 53 9.24 1.52 -9.29
C LYS A 53 8.82 0.05 -9.26
N GLU A 54 9.54 -0.78 -8.51
CA GLU A 54 9.15 -2.18 -8.33
C GLU A 54 7.91 -2.29 -7.43
N VAL A 55 7.82 -1.47 -6.39
CA VAL A 55 6.61 -1.37 -5.55
C VAL A 55 5.38 -0.99 -6.38
N ILE A 56 5.50 -0.01 -7.28
CA ILE A 56 4.44 0.37 -8.22
C ILE A 56 4.01 -0.83 -9.08
N ASN A 57 4.97 -1.52 -9.70
CA ASN A 57 4.70 -2.68 -10.55
C ASN A 57 4.02 -3.83 -9.80
N MET A 58 4.30 -3.97 -8.50
CA MET A 58 3.67 -4.99 -7.65
C MET A 58 2.25 -4.62 -7.21
N LEU A 59 2.00 -3.35 -6.89
CA LEU A 59 0.72 -2.91 -6.30
C LEU A 59 -0.35 -2.57 -7.35
N ASN A 60 0.00 -1.95 -8.48
CA ASN A 60 -0.98 -1.54 -9.50
C ASN A 60 -1.84 -2.69 -10.07
N PRO A 61 -1.31 -3.92 -10.27
CA PRO A 61 -2.14 -5.06 -10.66
C PRO A 61 -3.24 -5.41 -9.64
N LEU A 62 -3.10 -5.00 -8.38
CA LEU A 62 -4.03 -5.24 -7.29
C LEU A 62 -4.94 -4.04 -6.98
N ARG A 63 -4.94 -2.97 -7.80
CA ARG A 63 -5.69 -1.72 -7.56
C ARG A 63 -7.14 -1.93 -7.12
N ASP A 64 -7.85 -2.90 -7.73
CA ASP A 64 -9.26 -3.18 -7.43
C ASP A 64 -9.47 -3.89 -6.07
N LYS A 65 -8.39 -4.40 -5.47
CA LYS A 65 -8.36 -5.05 -4.16
C LYS A 65 -7.80 -4.15 -3.06
N ILE A 66 -7.16 -3.03 -3.41
CA ILE A 66 -6.52 -2.13 -2.47
C ILE A 66 -7.52 -1.06 -2.01
N LEU A 67 -7.56 -0.85 -0.69
CA LEU A 67 -8.05 0.38 -0.06
C LEU A 67 -6.82 1.09 0.50
N CYS A 68 -6.73 2.41 0.37
CA CYS A 68 -5.62 3.17 0.91
C CYS A 68 -6.12 4.45 1.56
N VAL A 69 -5.45 4.84 2.64
CA VAL A 69 -5.54 6.17 3.22
C VAL A 69 -4.17 6.84 3.16
N ARG A 70 -4.16 8.16 3.12
CA ARG A 70 -2.96 8.96 2.96
C ARG A 70 -2.06 8.89 4.19
N GLY A 71 -0.80 8.53 3.99
CA GLY A 71 0.28 8.72 4.95
C GLY A 71 0.95 10.09 4.77
N ASN A 72 1.74 10.52 5.76
CA ASN A 72 2.35 11.86 5.72
C ASN A 72 3.49 12.00 4.69
N CYS A 73 4.04 10.90 4.19
CA CYS A 73 5.05 10.90 3.13
C CYS A 73 4.44 10.80 1.73
N ASP A 74 3.14 10.47 1.62
CA ASP A 74 2.45 10.35 0.33
C ASP A 74 2.10 11.73 -0.25
N THR A 75 2.31 11.87 -1.55
CA THR A 75 2.23 13.13 -2.29
C THR A 75 1.45 12.97 -3.61
N GLU A 76 1.18 14.09 -4.29
CA GLU A 76 0.52 14.07 -5.60
C GLU A 76 1.29 13.27 -6.65
N VAL A 77 2.62 13.20 -6.54
CA VAL A 77 3.45 12.39 -7.45
C VAL A 77 3.18 10.90 -7.27
N ASP A 78 2.95 10.45 -6.03
CA ASP A 78 2.62 9.05 -5.75
C ASP A 78 1.26 8.69 -6.35
N GLN A 79 0.29 9.61 -6.29
CA GLN A 79 -1.00 9.43 -6.95
C GLN A 79 -0.91 9.38 -8.49
N MET A 80 0.09 10.03 -9.10
CA MET A 80 0.30 9.98 -10.55
C MET A 80 0.81 8.62 -11.04
N VAL A 81 1.35 7.79 -10.15
CA VAL A 81 1.98 6.50 -10.51
C VAL A 81 1.29 5.28 -9.91
N LEU A 82 0.47 5.45 -8.88
CA LEU A 82 -0.35 4.39 -8.28
C LEU A 82 -1.78 4.43 -8.83
N ASP A 83 -2.24 3.28 -9.36
CA ASP A 83 -3.53 3.17 -10.05
C ASP A 83 -4.73 3.04 -9.10
N PHE A 84 -4.58 3.46 -7.84
CA PHE A 84 -5.61 3.46 -6.80
C PHE A 84 -5.54 4.77 -5.99
N PRO A 85 -6.64 5.19 -5.32
CA PRO A 85 -6.64 6.43 -4.56
C PRO A 85 -5.71 6.33 -3.34
N VAL A 86 -4.71 7.20 -3.25
CA VAL A 86 -3.74 7.24 -2.12
C VAL A 86 -3.84 8.53 -1.30
N LEU A 87 -4.50 9.56 -1.82
CA LEU A 87 -4.62 10.85 -1.15
C LEU A 87 -5.88 10.99 -0.29
N ALA A 88 -6.66 9.92 -0.12
CA ALA A 88 -7.86 9.94 0.71
C ALA A 88 -7.49 10.03 2.20
N ASP A 89 -8.03 11.03 2.91
CA ASP A 89 -7.77 11.22 4.35
C ASP A 89 -8.42 10.16 5.25
N TYR A 90 -9.39 9.43 4.72
CA TYR A 90 -10.10 8.36 5.41
C TYR A 90 -10.68 7.34 4.42
N ALA A 91 -11.01 6.16 4.93
CA ALA A 91 -11.72 5.11 4.20
C ALA A 91 -12.89 4.57 5.02
N TYR A 92 -14.00 4.26 4.36
CA TYR A 92 -15.13 3.57 4.98
C TYR A 92 -15.06 2.07 4.70
N ILE A 93 -15.16 1.28 5.75
CA ILE A 93 -15.25 -0.18 5.66
C ILE A 93 -16.64 -0.59 6.12
N VAL A 94 -17.46 -1.02 5.18
CA VAL A 94 -18.79 -1.56 5.49
C VAL A 94 -18.64 -3.07 5.65
N SER A 95 -18.83 -3.55 6.88
CA SER A 95 -18.84 -4.98 7.21
C SER A 95 -20.24 -5.38 7.66
N GLY A 96 -20.86 -6.32 6.93
CA GLY A 96 -22.20 -6.81 7.22
C GLY A 96 -22.75 -7.63 6.05
N LYS A 97 -23.74 -8.49 6.32
CA LYS A 97 -24.58 -9.07 5.27
C LYS A 97 -25.74 -8.10 5.04
N THR A 98 -25.92 -7.62 3.81
CA THR A 98 -27.23 -7.14 3.34
C THR A 98 -28.22 -8.29 3.28
#